data_AF-A0A1A9ADN2-F1
#
_entry.id   AF-A0A1A9ADN2-F1
#
_cell.length_a   1.000
_cell.length_b   1.000
_cell.length_c   1.000
_cell.angle_alpha   90.00
_cell.angle_beta   90.00
_cell.angle_gamma   90.00
#
_symmetry.space_group_name_H-M   'P 1'
#
loop_
_entity.id
_entity.type
_entity.pdbx_description
1 polymer ?
#
loop_
_entity_poly.entity_id
_entity_poly.type
_entity_poly.pdbx_seq_one_letter_code
_entity_poly.pdbx_strand_id
1 'polypeptide(L)'
;MFEATSERDPRMTMEIRQDGPLLLVEQERFDARFPADPADDLEQLQHQDFYVTVKGGPTYYASLMTLGAIDAVLRRWAETGEAASGRYFFTTDLVITPRPGITAMIEAIDGLVREEEIGNACQVIRAR
;
A
#
# COMPACT_ATOMS: atom_id res chain seq x y z
N MET A 1 -8.38 29.87 -1.98
CA MET A 1 -8.99 28.96 -0.98
C MET A 1 -9.93 28.08 -1.76
N PHE A 2 -9.44 26.93 -2.23
CA PHE A 2 -10.28 25.95 -2.91
C PHE A 2 -10.63 24.92 -1.84
N GLU A 3 -11.83 25.01 -1.28
CA GLU A 3 -12.42 23.85 -0.63
C GLU A 3 -12.83 22.90 -1.74
N ALA A 4 -11.96 21.94 -2.05
CA ALA A 4 -12.36 20.78 -2.81
C ALA A 4 -13.34 20.01 -1.94
N THR A 5 -14.63 20.15 -2.22
CA THR A 5 -15.63 19.21 -1.75
C THR A 5 -15.28 17.86 -2.38
N SER A 6 -14.54 17.03 -1.63
CA SER A 6 -14.29 15.64 -1.94
C SER A 6 -15.65 14.93 -2.00
N GLU A 7 -16.17 14.73 -3.20
CA GLU A 7 -17.21 13.75 -3.41
C GLU A 7 -16.62 12.40 -2.99
N ARG A 8 -17.12 11.86 -1.88
CA ARG A 8 -16.64 10.60 -1.33
C ARG A 8 -16.91 9.51 -2.36
N ASP A 9 -15.87 8.89 -2.90
CA ASP A 9 -16.00 7.77 -3.84
C ASP A 9 -16.84 6.66 -3.18
N PRO A 10 -17.99 6.28 -3.75
CA PRO A 10 -18.91 5.32 -3.13
C PRO A 10 -18.31 3.91 -3.00
N ARG A 11 -17.18 3.63 -3.65
CA ARG A 11 -16.42 2.37 -3.50
C ARG A 11 -15.61 2.35 -2.20
N MET A 12 -15.29 3.51 -1.63
CA MET A 12 -14.51 3.62 -0.40
C MET A 12 -15.36 3.25 0.81
N THR A 13 -14.91 2.24 1.57
CA THR A 13 -15.57 1.82 2.81
C THR A 13 -14.99 2.48 4.06
N MET A 14 -14.00 3.35 3.90
CA MET A 14 -13.28 4.04 4.98
C MET A 14 -13.10 5.54 4.69
N GLU A 15 -12.78 6.30 5.74
CA GLU A 15 -12.39 7.70 5.57
C GLU A 15 -10.89 7.81 5.29
N ILE A 16 -10.55 8.62 4.29
CA ILE A 16 -9.16 8.95 3.93
C ILE A 16 -8.94 10.43 4.19
N ARG A 17 -7.87 10.75 4.92
CA ARG A 17 -7.46 12.13 5.22
C ARG A 17 -6.12 12.41 4.57
N GLN A 18 -5.88 13.65 4.17
CA GLN A 18 -4.55 14.07 3.73
C GLN A 18 -3.72 14.51 4.95
N ASP A 19 -2.54 13.93 5.12
CA ASP A 19 -1.54 14.22 6.16
C ASP A 19 -0.20 14.54 5.49
N GLY A 20 -0.01 15.81 5.13
CA GLY A 20 1.14 16.26 4.35
C GLY A 20 1.19 15.57 2.97
N PRO A 21 2.30 14.89 2.62
CA PRO A 21 2.42 14.16 1.35
C PRO A 21 1.78 12.77 1.39
N LEU A 22 1.16 12.38 2.51
CA LEU A 22 0.62 11.04 2.70
C LEU A 22 -0.91 11.09 2.81
N LEU A 23 -1.57 10.07 2.28
CA LEU A 23 -2.95 9.73 2.64
C LEU A 23 -2.92 8.92 3.92
N LEU A 24 -3.77 9.26 4.89
CA LEU A 24 -3.94 8.62 6.18
C LEU A 24 -5.29 7.92 6.24
N VAL A 25 -5.26 6.65 6.63
CA VAL A 25 -6.44 5.84 7.00
C VAL A 25 -6.26 5.39 8.44
N GLU A 26 -7.13 5.87 9.33
CA GLU A 26 -7.12 5.46 10.73
C GLU A 26 -8.02 4.25 10.93
N GLN A 27 -7.49 3.24 11.62
CA GLN A 27 -8.21 2.04 12.01
C GLN A 27 -8.11 1.85 13.52
N GLU A 28 -8.94 0.97 14.06
CA GLU A 28 -8.95 0.69 15.51
C GLU A 28 -7.60 0.18 16.02
N ARG A 29 -6.92 -0.66 15.22
CA ARG A 29 -5.66 -1.34 15.61
C ARG A 29 -4.39 -0.71 15.05
N PHE A 30 -4.50 0.13 14.02
CA PHE A 30 -3.35 0.73 13.36
C PHE A 30 -3.72 2.01 12.61
N ASP A 31 -2.71 2.80 12.26
CA ASP A 31 -2.84 3.86 11.26
C ASP A 31 -2.03 3.49 10.03
N ALA A 32 -2.67 3.50 8.86
CA ALA A 32 -2.00 3.27 7.58
C ALA A 32 -1.77 4.61 6.86
N ARG A 33 -0.56 4.79 6.32
CA ARG A 33 -0.20 5.95 5.51
C ARG A 33 0.35 5.53 4.16
N PHE A 34 -0.10 6.20 3.11
CA PHE A 34 0.28 5.91 1.72
C PHE A 34 0.81 7.18 1.04
N PRO A 35 2.01 7.17 0.44
CA PRO A 35 2.45 8.24 -0.45
C PRO A 35 1.69 8.14 -1.79
N ALA A 36 0.47 8.66 -1.82
CA ALA A 36 -0.43 8.65 -2.97
C ALA A 36 -1.10 10.03 -3.12
N ASP A 37 -1.47 10.40 -4.36
CA ASP A 37 -2.18 11.64 -4.62
C ASP A 37 -3.69 11.41 -4.42
N PRO A 38 -4.41 12.24 -3.64
CA PRO A 38 -5.86 12.11 -3.51
C PRO A 38 -6.62 12.32 -4.83
N ALA A 39 -5.98 12.85 -5.88
CA ALA A 39 -6.55 12.98 -7.22
C ALA A 39 -6.49 11.68 -8.04
N ASP A 40 -5.72 10.67 -7.61
CA ASP A 40 -5.65 9.37 -8.27
C ASP A 40 -6.94 8.57 -8.07
N ASP A 41 -7.22 7.61 -8.97
CA ASP A 41 -8.24 6.59 -8.70
C ASP A 41 -7.68 5.59 -7.67
N LEU A 42 -7.92 5.90 -6.39
CA LEU A 42 -7.40 5.15 -5.25
C LEU A 42 -7.83 3.67 -5.23
N GLU A 43 -8.95 3.34 -5.87
CA GLU A 43 -9.44 1.97 -5.99
C GLU A 43 -8.87 1.21 -7.20
N GLN A 44 -8.05 1.87 -8.03
CA GLN A 44 -7.33 1.24 -9.13
C GLN A 44 -5.82 1.16 -8.90
N LEU A 45 -5.32 1.57 -7.74
CA LEU A 45 -3.91 1.46 -7.40
C LEU A 45 -3.46 -0.01 -7.43
N GLN A 46 -2.54 -0.31 -8.34
CA GLN A 46 -2.00 -1.65 -8.57
C GLN A 46 -0.71 -1.91 -7.77
N HIS A 47 -0.04 -0.85 -7.35
CA HIS A 47 1.16 -0.88 -6.52
C HIS A 47 1.18 0.36 -5.63
N GLN A 48 1.58 0.20 -4.37
CA GLN A 48 1.68 1.32 -3.45
C GLN A 48 2.59 0.94 -2.27
N ASP A 49 3.49 1.84 -1.90
CA ASP A 49 4.20 1.75 -0.63
C ASP A 49 3.28 2.12 0.53
N PHE A 50 3.50 1.54 1.71
CA PHE A 50 2.73 1.90 2.88
C PHE A 50 3.56 1.93 4.15
N TYR A 51 3.10 2.76 5.08
CA TYR A 51 3.56 2.80 6.47
C TYR A 51 2.40 2.40 7.37
N VAL A 52 2.62 1.48 8.30
CA VAL A 52 1.60 1.05 9.27
C VAL A 52 2.12 1.22 10.67
N THR A 53 1.51 2.11 11.45
CA THR A 53 1.78 2.25 12.87
C THR A 53 0.76 1.44 13.65
N VAL A 54 1.17 0.31 14.22
CA VAL A 54 0.30 -0.48 15.12
C VAL A 54 0.09 0.31 16.41
N LYS A 55 -1.15 0.39 16.90
CA LYS A 55 -1.47 1.18 18.11
C LYS A 55 -0.73 0.61 19.32
N GLY A 56 0.07 1.43 19.98
CA GLY A 56 0.94 1.00 21.09
C GLY A 56 2.12 0.12 20.67
N GLY A 57 2.30 -0.10 19.37
CA GLY A 57 3.35 -0.93 18.79
C GLY A 57 4.29 -0.12 17.89
N PRO A 58 5.18 -0.82 17.16
CA PRO A 58 6.10 -0.17 16.24
C PRO A 58 5.40 0.26 14.94
N THR A 59 6.14 1.04 14.14
CA THR A 59 5.77 1.35 12.76
C THR A 59 6.48 0.38 11.81
N TYR A 60 5.75 -0.07 10.80
CA TYR A 60 6.24 -0.94 9.72
C TYR A 60 6.19 -0.21 8.37
N TYR A 61 7.03 -0.66 7.45
CA TYR A 61 7.05 -0.27 6.04
C TYR A 61 7.08 -1.51 5.15
N ALA A 62 6.35 -1.46 4.05
CA ALA A 62 6.39 -2.45 2.98
C ALA A 62 5.83 -1.85 1.68
N SER A 63 6.08 -2.56 0.57
CA SER A 63 5.41 -2.33 -0.70
C SER A 63 4.28 -3.34 -0.88
N LEU A 64 3.17 -2.90 -1.46
CA LEU A 64 2.07 -3.76 -1.85
C LEU A 64 1.89 -3.74 -3.37
N MET A 65 1.71 -4.89 -3.99
CA MET A 65 1.43 -5.00 -5.43
C MET A 65 0.39 -6.07 -5.73
N THR A 66 -0.35 -5.89 -6.82
CA THR A 66 -1.15 -6.99 -7.38
C THR A 66 -0.29 -7.92 -8.24
N LEU A 67 -0.77 -9.16 -8.45
CA LEU A 67 -0.14 -10.08 -9.40
C LEU A 67 -0.08 -9.50 -10.82
N GLY A 68 -1.11 -8.75 -11.24
CA GLY A 68 -1.13 -8.10 -12.54
C GLY A 68 -0.07 -7.01 -12.68
N ALA A 69 0.19 -6.25 -11.61
CA ALA A 69 1.26 -5.27 -11.57
C ALA A 69 2.64 -5.93 -11.74
N ILE A 70 2.86 -7.05 -11.05
CA ILE A 70 4.11 -7.82 -11.14
C ILE A 70 4.30 -8.36 -12.55
N ASP A 71 3.27 -8.97 -13.16
CA ASP A 71 3.34 -9.48 -14.55
C ASP A 71 3.65 -8.35 -15.55
N ALA A 72 2.99 -7.20 -15.41
CA ALA A 72 3.24 -6.04 -16.27
C ALA A 72 4.70 -5.57 -16.18
N VAL A 73 5.27 -5.53 -14.97
CA VAL A 73 6.68 -5.17 -14.73
C VAL A 73 7.61 -6.19 -15.39
N LEU A 74 7.38 -7.49 -15.19
CA LEU A 74 8.20 -8.55 -15.76
C LEU A 74 8.19 -8.53 -17.30
N ARG A 75 7.03 -8.30 -17.93
CA ARG A 75 6.90 -8.17 -19.39
C ARG A 75 7.68 -6.97 -19.91
N ARG A 76 7.54 -5.81 -19.27
CA ARG A 76 8.32 -4.63 -19.62
C ARG A 76 9.82 -4.91 -19.51
N TRP A 77 10.25 -5.56 -18.43
CA TRP A 77 11.66 -5.91 -18.22
C TRP A 77 12.19 -6.97 -19.20
N ALA A 78 11.34 -7.83 -19.74
CA ALA A 78 11.71 -8.71 -20.84
C ALA A 78 12.04 -7.92 -22.12
N GLU A 79 11.34 -6.81 -22.36
CA GLU A 79 11.60 -5.91 -23.50
C GLU A 79 12.82 -5.00 -23.27
N THR A 80 13.01 -4.48 -22.06
CA THR A 80 14.09 -3.53 -21.74
C THR A 80 15.42 -4.19 -21.37
N GLY A 81 15.39 -5.47 -20.97
CA GLY A 81 16.56 -6.21 -20.50
C GLY A 81 16.86 -6.08 -19.01
N GLU A 82 16.09 -5.28 -18.27
CA GLU A 82 16.18 -5.15 -16.81
C GLU A 82 15.91 -6.49 -16.10
N ALA A 83 16.38 -6.64 -14.86
CA ALA A 83 16.16 -7.82 -14.01
C ALA A 83 16.44 -9.15 -14.74
N ALA A 84 17.60 -9.23 -15.40
CA ALA A 84 17.99 -10.33 -16.28
C ALA A 84 16.91 -10.65 -17.34
N SER A 85 16.41 -9.62 -18.03
CA SER A 85 15.32 -9.71 -19.02
C SER A 85 14.01 -10.21 -18.42
N GLY A 86 13.61 -9.67 -17.26
CA GLY A 86 12.36 -10.02 -16.59
C GLY A 86 12.32 -11.46 -16.04
N ARG A 87 13.46 -12.07 -15.73
CA ARG A 87 13.51 -13.43 -15.15
C ARG A 87 13.12 -13.48 -13.69
N TYR A 88 13.13 -12.33 -13.01
CA TYR A 88 12.77 -12.23 -11.62
C TYR A 88 12.16 -10.86 -11.30
N PHE A 89 11.35 -10.86 -10.25
CA PHE A 89 10.94 -9.68 -9.50
C PHE A 89 11.29 -9.94 -8.04
N PHE A 90 11.83 -8.95 -7.34
CA PHE A 90 12.01 -9.05 -5.90
C PHE A 90 11.83 -7.70 -5.23
N THR A 91 11.22 -7.73 -4.06
CA THR A 91 11.39 -6.72 -3.01
C THR A 91 11.41 -7.45 -1.68
N THR A 92 12.15 -6.93 -0.71
CA THR A 92 12.39 -7.57 0.59
C THR A 92 11.15 -7.62 1.48
N ASP A 93 10.17 -6.79 1.17
CA ASP A 93 9.01 -6.42 1.97
C ASP A 93 7.80 -6.26 1.06
N LEU A 94 7.50 -7.33 0.32
CA LEU A 94 6.36 -7.40 -0.59
C LEU A 94 5.15 -8.01 0.09
N VAL A 95 4.04 -7.31 0.05
CA VAL A 95 2.71 -7.89 0.24
C VAL A 95 2.02 -7.97 -1.12
N ILE A 96 1.45 -9.13 -1.46
CA ILE A 96 0.71 -9.31 -2.71
C ILE A 96 -0.79 -9.33 -2.42
N THR A 97 -1.57 -8.48 -3.08
CA THR A 97 -3.03 -8.52 -3.03
C THR A 97 -3.64 -9.07 -4.32
N PRO A 98 -4.80 -9.74 -4.25
CA PRO A 98 -5.45 -10.29 -5.43
C PRO A 98 -6.15 -9.22 -6.29
N ARG A 99 -6.40 -8.02 -5.75
CA ARG A 99 -7.16 -6.93 -6.42
C ARG A 99 -6.51 -5.57 -6.11
N PRO A 100 -6.65 -4.59 -7.03
CA PRO A 100 -6.17 -3.23 -6.79
C PRO A 100 -7.01 -2.52 -5.73
N GLY A 101 -6.48 -1.38 -5.28
CA GLY A 101 -7.20 -0.38 -4.52
C GLY A 101 -6.80 -0.28 -3.05
N ILE A 102 -6.86 0.93 -2.49
CA ILE A 102 -6.58 1.20 -1.07
C ILE A 102 -7.46 0.34 -0.17
N THR A 103 -8.73 0.11 -0.53
CA THR A 103 -9.61 -0.78 0.25
C THR A 103 -9.03 -2.18 0.40
N ALA A 104 -8.59 -2.80 -0.70
CA ALA A 104 -7.97 -4.13 -0.66
C ALA A 104 -6.62 -4.13 0.08
N MET A 105 -5.87 -3.02 0.02
CA MET A 105 -4.62 -2.87 0.76
C MET A 105 -4.88 -2.80 2.27
N ILE A 106 -5.88 -2.03 2.71
CA ILE A 106 -6.26 -1.93 4.12
C ILE A 106 -6.79 -3.26 4.66
N GLU A 107 -7.60 -4.00 3.89
CA GLU A 107 -8.05 -5.35 4.25
C GLU A 107 -6.87 -6.30 4.49
N ALA A 108 -5.85 -6.25 3.62
CA ALA A 108 -4.64 -7.05 3.78
C ALA A 108 -3.83 -6.65 5.03
N ILE A 109 -3.69 -5.35 5.27
CA ILE A 109 -2.99 -4.81 6.46
C ILE A 109 -3.73 -5.23 7.75
N ASP A 110 -5.06 -5.12 7.81
CA ASP A 110 -5.83 -5.56 8.98
C ASP A 110 -5.63 -7.06 9.23
N GLY A 111 -5.61 -7.89 8.19
CA GLY A 111 -5.24 -9.30 8.28
C GLY A 111 -3.87 -9.51 8.90
N LEU A 112 -2.83 -8.86 8.36
CA LEU A 112 -1.45 -8.97 8.86
C LEU A 112 -1.31 -8.51 10.32
N VAL A 113 -2.03 -7.47 10.74
CA VAL A 113 -2.01 -6.99 12.13
C VAL A 113 -2.77 -7.94 13.04
N ARG A 114 -3.95 -8.41 12.64
CA ARG A 114 -4.81 -9.28 13.45
C ARG A 114 -4.21 -10.66 13.67
N GLU A 115 -3.49 -11.19 12.68
CA GLU A 115 -2.82 -12.49 12.75
C GLU A 115 -1.37 -12.38 13.28
N GLU A 116 -0.93 -11.19 13.70
CA GLU A 116 0.43 -10.92 14.20
C GLU A 116 1.56 -11.23 13.20
N GLU A 117 1.24 -11.26 11.90
CA GLU A 117 2.18 -11.58 10.81
C GLU A 117 2.93 -10.35 10.27
N ILE A 118 2.50 -9.13 10.63
CA ILE A 118 3.07 -7.89 10.12
C ILE A 118 4.59 -7.78 10.34
N GLY A 119 5.11 -8.32 11.45
CA GLY A 119 6.55 -8.34 11.72
C GLY A 119 7.37 -9.28 10.84
N ASN A 120 6.71 -10.24 10.19
CA ASN A 120 7.34 -11.16 9.23
C ASN A 120 7.24 -10.62 7.80
N ALA A 121 6.11 -9.99 7.46
CA ALA A 121 5.84 -9.50 6.11
C ALA A 121 6.48 -8.13 5.82
N CYS A 122 6.67 -7.29 6.85
CA CYS A 122 7.07 -5.89 6.69
C CYS A 122 8.35 -5.56 7.46
N GLN A 123 9.06 -4.53 7.00
CA GLN A 123 10.22 -4.01 7.72
C GLN A 123 9.80 -3.13 8.89
N VAL A 124 10.37 -3.36 10.06
CA VAL A 124 10.16 -2.49 11.22
C VAL A 124 10.99 -1.21 11.09
N ILE A 125 10.33 -0.06 11.18
CA ILE A 125 10.99 1.24 11.26
C ILE A 125 11.39 1.47 12.71
N ARG A 126 12.70 1.44 12.97
CA ARG A 126 13.26 1.84 14.25
C ARG A 126 13.63 3.31 14.18
N ALA A 127 13.01 4.12 15.03
CA ALA A 127 13.55 5.45 15.31
C ALA A 127 14.97 5.27 15.86
N ARG A 128 15.93 5.97 15.26
CA ARG A 128 17.29 6.07 15.81
C ARG A 128 17.34 7.06 16.96
#